data_AF-M1LTS1-F1
#
_entry.id   AF-M1LTS1-F1
#
_cell.length_a   1.000
_cell.length_b   1.000
_cell.length_c   1.000
_cell.angle_alpha   90.00
_cell.angle_beta   90.00
_cell.angle_gamma   90.00
#
_symmetry.space_group_name_H-M   'P 1'
#
loop_
_entity.id
_entity.type
_entity.pdbx_description
1 polymer ?
#
loop_
_entity_poly.entity_id
_entity_poly.type
_entity_poly.pdbx_seq_one_letter_code
_entity_poly.pdbx_strand_id
1 'polypeptide(L)'
;MLEKIEKDEAIVICKKAIDNWGTALQKIVAMEELAELISALSSALKNQHNNIEEEAADVEIMCIQLRLMYGNQKVNEAHEEINEFSNFGLIESTIKRCSLLQQSISKSLRDIQNNSIYKNIALVENSCRAMRKKFNGDEIEEIKQVKLKKLKGVVW
;
A
#
# COMPACT_ATOMS: atom_id res chain seq x y z
N MET A 1 -21.94 -8.96 14.71
CA MET A 1 -20.78 -8.09 14.46
C MET A 1 -19.64 -9.02 14.06
N LEU A 2 -19.13 -8.94 12.82
CA LEU A 2 -17.99 -9.76 12.41
C LEU A 2 -16.74 -9.27 13.16
N GLU A 3 -15.97 -10.18 13.75
CA GLU A 3 -14.73 -9.87 14.45
C GLU A 3 -13.77 -9.07 13.55
N LYS A 4 -13.13 -8.03 14.11
CA LYS A 4 -12.19 -7.16 13.40
C LYS A 4 -10.84 -7.86 13.32
N ILE A 5 -10.19 -7.82 12.16
CA ILE A 5 -8.83 -8.31 12.02
C ILE A 5 -7.91 -7.27 12.63
N GLU A 6 -7.23 -7.66 13.69
CA GLU A 6 -6.25 -6.84 14.38
C GLU A 6 -4.94 -6.75 13.57
N LYS A 7 -4.11 -5.75 13.89
CA LYS A 7 -2.88 -5.47 13.15
C LYS A 7 -1.93 -6.67 13.07
N ASP A 8 -1.75 -7.38 14.19
CA ASP A 8 -0.87 -8.55 14.25
C ASP A 8 -1.43 -9.71 13.43
N GLU A 9 -2.75 -9.88 13.41
CA GLU A 9 -3.41 -10.87 12.57
C GLU A 9 -3.28 -10.53 11.08
N ALA A 10 -3.44 -9.25 10.71
CA ALA A 10 -3.22 -8.79 9.34
C ALA A 10 -1.79 -9.09 8.85
N ILE A 11 -0.79 -8.90 9.72
CA ILE A 11 0.60 -9.27 9.44
C ILE A 11 0.74 -10.77 9.18
N VAL A 12 0.10 -11.62 9.99
CA VAL A 12 0.14 -13.08 9.80
C VAL A 12 -0.53 -13.49 8.48
N ILE A 13 -1.68 -12.92 8.15
CA ILE A 13 -2.38 -13.17 6.88
C ILE A 13 -1.51 -12.78 5.69
N CYS A 14 -0.92 -11.57 5.74
CA CYS A 14 -0.02 -11.07 4.70
C CYS A 14 1.24 -11.94 4.56
N LYS A 15 1.79 -12.44 5.68
CA LYS A 15 2.93 -13.35 5.65
C LYS A 15 2.57 -14.67 4.97
N LYS A 16 1.42 -15.26 5.29
CA LYS A 16 0.93 -16.47 4.62
C LYS A 16 0.68 -16.26 3.13
N ALA A 17 0.18 -15.09 2.73
CA ALA A 17 0.03 -14.75 1.31
C ALA A 17 1.38 -14.80 0.58
N ILE A 18 2.42 -14.17 1.15
CA ILE A 18 3.78 -14.21 0.60
C ILE A 18 4.30 -15.64 0.52
N ASP A 19 4.08 -16.45 1.56
CA ASP A 19 4.60 -17.81 1.63
C ASP A 19 3.87 -18.75 0.66
N ASN A 20 2.57 -18.55 0.41
CA ASN A 20 1.77 -19.37 -0.50
C ASN A 20 2.06 -19.07 -1.98
N TRP A 21 2.25 -17.79 -2.34
CA TRP A 21 2.33 -17.36 -3.74
C TRP A 21 3.72 -16.90 -4.18
N GLY A 22 4.63 -16.71 -3.23
CA GLY A 22 5.99 -16.28 -3.49
C GLY A 22 6.14 -14.76 -3.59
N THR A 23 7.35 -14.30 -3.22
CA THR A 23 7.70 -12.88 -3.16
C THR A 23 7.66 -12.18 -4.51
N ALA A 24 8.05 -12.86 -5.59
CA ALA A 24 8.05 -12.27 -6.94
C ALA A 24 6.63 -11.94 -7.41
N LEU A 25 5.66 -12.85 -7.20
CA LEU A 25 4.28 -12.62 -7.58
C LEU A 25 3.63 -11.52 -6.73
N GLN A 26 3.84 -11.53 -5.41
CA GLN A 26 3.31 -10.49 -4.53
C GLN A 26 3.90 -9.10 -4.81
N LYS A 27 5.15 -9.02 -5.31
CA LYS A 27 5.72 -7.76 -5.83
C LYS A 27 5.00 -7.26 -7.08
N ILE A 28 4.59 -8.16 -7.99
CA ILE A 28 3.82 -7.80 -9.19
C ILE A 28 2.44 -7.30 -8.78
N VAL A 29 1.73 -8.02 -7.90
CA VAL A 29 0.44 -7.57 -7.33
C VAL A 29 0.59 -6.20 -6.68
N ALA A 30 1.65 -5.96 -5.90
CA ALA A 30 1.89 -4.64 -5.31
C ALA A 30 2.04 -3.54 -6.36
N MET A 31 2.63 -3.84 -7.52
CA MET A 31 2.71 -2.88 -8.63
C MET A 31 1.35 -2.65 -9.29
N GLU A 32 0.49 -3.66 -9.36
CA GLU A 32 -0.87 -3.57 -9.89
C GLU A 32 -1.73 -2.67 -9.01
N GLU A 33 -1.81 -2.94 -7.70
CA GLU A 33 -2.60 -2.11 -6.75
C GLU A 33 -2.12 -0.65 -6.73
N LEU A 34 -0.80 -0.41 -6.86
CA LEU A 34 -0.26 0.94 -7.00
C LEU A 34 -0.71 1.63 -8.30
N ALA A 35 -0.85 0.89 -9.40
CA ALA A 35 -1.33 1.41 -10.68
C ALA A 35 -2.82 1.74 -10.61
N GLU A 36 -3.61 0.90 -9.95
CA GLU A 36 -5.05 1.09 -9.78
C GLU A 36 -5.33 2.32 -8.91
N LEU A 37 -4.59 2.51 -7.81
CA LEU A 37 -4.66 3.75 -7.03
C LEU A 37 -4.25 4.98 -7.86
N ILE A 38 -3.19 4.92 -8.68
CA ILE A 38 -2.82 6.02 -9.59
C ILE A 38 -3.98 6.34 -10.55
N SER A 39 -4.64 5.32 -11.10
CA SER A 39 -5.78 5.46 -12.01
C SER A 39 -6.97 6.13 -11.32
N ALA A 40 -7.36 5.65 -10.13
CA ALA A 40 -8.46 6.22 -9.34
C ALA A 40 -8.19 7.69 -8.98
N LEU A 41 -6.98 8.01 -8.55
CA LEU A 41 -6.52 9.37 -8.27
C LEU A 41 -6.56 10.27 -9.50
N SER A 42 -6.13 9.76 -10.65
CA SER A 42 -6.17 10.49 -11.92
C SER A 42 -7.61 10.79 -12.36
N SER A 43 -8.53 9.84 -12.16
CA SER A 43 -9.97 10.03 -12.38
C SER A 43 -10.55 11.11 -11.46
N ALA A 44 -10.13 11.15 -10.19
CA ALA A 44 -10.51 12.18 -9.24
C ALA A 44 -10.08 13.59 -9.68
N LEU A 45 -8.84 13.75 -10.17
CA LEU A 45 -8.34 15.03 -10.70
C LEU A 45 -9.17 15.53 -11.90
N LYS A 46 -9.74 14.60 -12.68
CA LYS A 46 -10.62 14.90 -13.82
C LYS A 46 -12.09 15.09 -13.41
N ASN A 47 -12.43 15.05 -12.11
CA ASN A 47 -13.80 15.03 -11.60
C ASN A 47 -14.65 13.89 -12.18
N GLN A 48 -14.05 12.73 -12.39
CA GLN A 48 -14.72 11.52 -12.86
C GLN A 48 -15.00 10.57 -11.69
N HIS A 49 -15.94 9.64 -11.91
CA HIS A 49 -16.15 8.53 -10.98
C HIS A 49 -14.83 7.80 -10.72
N ASN A 50 -14.59 7.49 -9.45
CA ASN A 50 -13.37 6.86 -8.96
C ASN A 50 -13.71 5.97 -7.76
N ASN A 51 -12.78 5.10 -7.39
CA ASN A 51 -12.89 4.11 -6.32
C ASN A 51 -11.68 4.19 -5.38
N ILE A 52 -11.23 5.41 -5.06
CA ILE A 52 -10.02 5.67 -4.29
C ILE A 52 -9.99 4.90 -2.97
N GLU A 53 -11.13 4.81 -2.28
CA GLU A 53 -11.25 4.15 -1.00
C GLU A 53 -10.88 2.66 -1.08
N GLU A 54 -11.29 2.00 -2.16
CA GLU A 54 -10.92 0.61 -2.43
C GLU A 54 -9.43 0.49 -2.72
N GLU A 55 -8.93 1.26 -3.68
CA GLU A 55 -7.53 1.17 -4.11
C GLU A 55 -6.54 1.57 -3.01
N ALA A 56 -6.94 2.50 -2.13
CA ALA A 56 -6.15 2.86 -0.95
C ALA A 56 -6.09 1.70 0.06
N ALA A 57 -7.19 0.97 0.24
CA ALA A 57 -7.24 -0.20 1.10
C ALA A 57 -6.34 -1.33 0.58
N ASP A 58 -6.35 -1.58 -0.73
CA ASP A 58 -5.46 -2.57 -1.35
C ASP A 58 -3.99 -2.19 -1.22
N VAL A 59 -3.64 -0.95 -1.53
CA VAL A 59 -2.26 -0.46 -1.38
C VAL A 59 -1.80 -0.56 0.08
N GLU A 60 -2.67 -0.31 1.07
CA GLU A 60 -2.31 -0.52 2.48
C GLU A 60 -2.00 -1.98 2.81
N ILE A 61 -2.75 -2.94 2.26
CA ILE A 61 -2.45 -4.38 2.42
C ILE A 61 -1.11 -4.70 1.76
N MET A 62 -0.86 -4.16 0.57
CA MET A 62 0.41 -4.37 -0.11
C MET A 62 1.60 -3.71 0.61
N CYS A 63 1.42 -2.57 1.28
CA CYS A 63 2.45 -2.00 2.14
C CYS A 63 2.85 -2.93 3.29
N ILE A 64 1.89 -3.64 3.91
CA ILE A 64 2.18 -4.66 4.94
C ILE A 64 3.04 -5.79 4.34
N GLN A 65 2.67 -6.28 3.16
CA GLN A 65 3.44 -7.32 2.48
C GLN A 65 4.84 -6.86 2.08
N LEU A 66 4.98 -5.67 1.50
CA LEU A 66 6.26 -5.09 1.10
C LEU A 66 7.18 -4.89 2.32
N ARG A 67 6.63 -4.46 3.45
CA ARG A 67 7.36 -4.38 4.73
C ARG A 67 7.94 -5.72 5.16
N LEU A 68 7.17 -6.81 5.04
CA LEU A 68 7.64 -8.16 5.35
C LEU A 68 8.74 -8.63 4.38
N MET A 69 8.70 -8.20 3.12
CA MET A 69 9.69 -8.56 2.11
C MET A 69 11.00 -7.76 2.19
N TYR A 70 10.95 -6.46 2.54
CA TYR A 70 12.12 -5.56 2.50
C TYR A 70 12.65 -5.13 3.87
N GLY A 71 11.91 -5.43 4.95
CA GLY A 71 12.35 -5.22 6.33
C GLY A 71 11.64 -4.07 7.04
N ASN A 72 10.86 -4.41 8.08
CA ASN A 72 10.09 -3.46 8.89
C ASN A 72 10.92 -2.33 9.51
N GLN A 73 12.10 -2.64 10.04
CA GLN A 73 12.92 -1.68 10.75
C GLN A 73 13.36 -0.52 9.84
N LYS A 74 13.85 -0.82 8.63
CA LYS A 74 14.29 0.21 7.68
C LYS A 74 13.15 1.11 7.21
N VAL A 75 11.94 0.56 7.10
CA VAL A 75 10.76 1.37 6.76
C VAL A 75 10.39 2.28 7.93
N ASN A 76 10.51 1.82 9.17
CA ASN A 76 10.28 2.65 10.35
C ASN A 76 11.30 3.80 10.45
N GLU A 77 12.59 3.50 10.28
CA GLU A 77 13.65 4.52 10.24
C GLU A 77 13.36 5.57 9.15
N ALA A 78 12.92 5.15 7.97
CA ALA A 78 12.56 6.08 6.92
C ALA A 78 11.32 6.95 7.24
N HIS A 79 10.39 6.50 8.10
CA HIS A 79 9.27 7.33 8.53
C HIS A 79 9.71 8.50 9.39
N GLU A 80 10.74 8.31 10.22
CA GLU A 80 11.27 9.36 11.10
C GLU A 80 11.87 10.54 10.31
N GLU A 81 12.33 10.28 9.09
CA GLU A 81 12.90 11.28 8.18
C GLU A 81 11.87 12.01 7.30
N ILE A 82 10.60 11.58 7.29
CA ILE A 82 9.58 12.12 6.39
C ILE A 82 8.76 13.20 7.11
N ASN A 83 8.80 14.42 6.58
CA ASN A 83 7.92 15.50 7.01
C ASN A 83 6.45 15.20 6.65
N GLU A 84 5.52 15.63 7.50
CA GLU A 84 4.09 15.52 7.23
C GLU A 84 3.69 16.21 5.92
N PHE A 85 2.70 15.62 5.26
CA PHE A 85 2.15 16.09 3.99
C PHE A 85 1.48 17.47 4.17
N SER A 86 1.77 18.43 3.29
CA SER A 86 0.89 19.59 3.11
C SER A 86 -0.30 19.19 2.25
N ASN A 87 -1.52 19.58 2.62
CA ASN A 87 -2.74 19.18 1.89
C ASN A 87 -2.76 19.62 0.41
N PHE A 88 -1.96 20.62 0.03
CA PHE A 88 -1.87 21.09 -1.34
C PHE A 88 -1.08 20.09 -2.21
N GLY A 89 -1.69 19.63 -3.31
CA GLY A 89 -1.05 18.67 -4.22
C GLY A 89 -0.96 17.24 -3.67
N LEU A 90 -1.82 16.86 -2.71
CA LEU A 90 -1.83 15.53 -2.10
C LEU A 90 -2.01 14.42 -3.15
N ILE A 91 -2.94 14.60 -4.10
CA ILE A 91 -3.22 13.60 -5.12
C ILE A 91 -2.01 13.42 -6.05
N GLU A 92 -1.47 14.51 -6.58
CA GLU A 92 -0.32 14.52 -7.49
C GLU A 92 0.93 13.94 -6.83
N SER A 93 1.16 14.30 -5.57
CA SER A 93 2.26 13.78 -4.78
C SER A 93 2.08 12.29 -4.45
N THR A 94 0.85 11.84 -4.23
CA THR A 94 0.54 10.41 -4.04
C THR A 94 0.80 9.63 -5.32
N ILE A 95 0.32 10.11 -6.47
CA ILE A 95 0.63 9.53 -7.79
C ILE A 95 2.14 9.38 -7.97
N LYS A 96 2.91 10.45 -7.73
CA LYS A 96 4.37 10.43 -7.84
C LYS A 96 5.01 9.38 -6.92
N ARG A 97 4.57 9.29 -5.67
CA ARG A 97 5.10 8.33 -4.69
C ARG A 97 4.77 6.89 -5.07
N CYS A 98 3.55 6.62 -5.54
CA CYS A 98 3.17 5.30 -6.06
C CYS A 98 4.04 4.90 -7.26
N SER A 99 4.24 5.81 -8.23
CA SER A 99 5.13 5.54 -9.38
C SER A 99 6.57 5.26 -8.96
N LEU A 100 7.11 5.99 -7.98
CA LEU A 100 8.47 5.76 -7.45
C LEU A 100 8.59 4.39 -6.74
N LEU A 101 7.55 3.98 -6.02
CA LEU A 101 7.51 2.66 -5.41
C LEU A 101 7.42 1.56 -6.47
N GLN A 102 6.59 1.70 -7.50
CA GLN A 102 6.54 0.75 -8.63
C GLN A 102 7.91 0.59 -9.31
N GLN A 103 8.60 1.70 -9.59
CA GLN A 103 9.96 1.66 -10.14
C GLN A 103 10.94 0.94 -9.20
N SER A 104 10.77 1.14 -7.89
CA SER A 104 11.62 0.52 -6.89
C SER A 104 11.42 -0.99 -6.80
N ILE A 105 10.16 -1.43 -6.82
CA ILE A 105 9.79 -2.84 -6.85
C ILE A 105 10.33 -3.47 -8.14
N SER A 106 10.12 -2.82 -9.30
CA SER A 106 10.63 -3.25 -10.60
C SER A 106 12.15 -3.46 -10.61
N LYS A 107 12.92 -2.56 -10.00
CA LYS A 107 14.39 -2.74 -9.84
C LYS A 107 14.72 -3.96 -8.98
N SER A 108 14.00 -4.15 -7.88
CA SER A 108 14.23 -5.29 -6.98
C SER A 108 13.79 -6.64 -7.54
N LEU A 109 12.96 -6.68 -8.58
CA LEU A 109 12.63 -7.89 -9.34
C LEU A 109 13.78 -8.30 -10.29
N ARG A 110 14.68 -7.37 -10.61
CA ARG A 110 15.86 -7.60 -11.46
C ARG A 110 17.15 -7.76 -10.65
N ASP A 111 17.03 -8.01 -9.35
CA ASP A 111 18.14 -8.08 -8.39
C ASP A 111 19.07 -6.85 -8.42
N ILE A 112 18.55 -5.69 -8.83
CA ILE A 112 19.29 -4.43 -8.81
C ILE A 112 19.21 -3.89 -7.39
N GLN A 113 20.38 -3.67 -6.76
CA GLN A 113 20.47 -3.07 -5.44
C GLN A 113 19.65 -1.78 -5.37
N ASN A 114 18.64 -1.76 -4.49
CA ASN A 114 17.75 -0.62 -4.35
C ASN A 114 17.67 -0.16 -2.89
N ASN A 115 18.57 0.74 -2.54
CA ASN A 115 18.60 1.37 -1.22
C ASN A 115 17.47 2.38 -1.00
N SER A 116 16.57 2.61 -1.96
CA SER A 116 15.46 3.58 -1.81
C SER A 116 14.10 2.93 -1.56
N ILE A 117 13.99 1.61 -1.65
CA ILE A 117 12.68 0.94 -1.61
C ILE A 117 11.95 1.13 -0.28
N TYR A 118 12.65 1.03 0.85
CA TYR A 118 12.06 1.22 2.18
C TYR A 118 11.57 2.67 2.37
N LYS A 119 12.30 3.65 1.84
CA LYS A 119 11.88 5.06 1.82
C LYS A 119 10.63 5.27 0.97
N ASN A 120 10.55 4.63 -0.19
CA ASN A 120 9.38 4.73 -1.06
C ASN A 120 8.14 4.02 -0.47
N ILE A 121 8.33 2.90 0.26
CA ILE A 121 7.26 2.28 1.06
C ILE A 121 6.74 3.27 2.10
N ALA A 122 7.64 3.86 2.91
CA ALA A 122 7.26 4.81 3.95
C ALA A 122 6.54 6.05 3.39
N LEU A 123 6.99 6.57 2.23
CA LEU A 123 6.33 7.68 1.55
C LEU A 123 4.90 7.33 1.10
N VAL A 124 4.66 6.12 0.58
CA VAL A 124 3.33 5.65 0.19
C VAL A 124 2.44 5.41 1.42
N GLU A 125 2.96 4.82 2.50
CA GLU A 125 2.22 4.66 3.76
C GLU A 125 1.76 6.02 4.31
N ASN A 126 2.61 7.04 4.23
CA ASN A 126 2.25 8.42 4.61
C ASN A 126 1.21 9.02 3.66
N SER A 127 1.26 8.69 2.37
CA SER A 127 0.19 9.06 1.44
C SER A 127 -1.13 8.40 1.82
N CYS A 128 -1.18 7.08 2.06
CA CYS A 128 -2.40 6.38 2.49
C CYS A 128 -3.00 6.99 3.77
N ARG A 129 -2.15 7.34 4.76
CA ARG A 129 -2.62 8.04 5.97
C ARG A 129 -3.23 9.41 5.66
N ALA A 130 -2.63 10.18 4.74
CA ALA A 130 -3.17 11.47 4.32
C ALA A 130 -4.45 11.31 3.48
N MET A 131 -4.54 10.26 2.66
CA MET A 131 -5.72 9.89 1.88
C MET A 131 -6.90 9.58 2.80
N ARG A 132 -6.70 8.82 3.88
CA ARG A 132 -7.74 8.60 4.90
C ARG A 132 -8.29 9.88 5.52
N LYS A 133 -7.45 10.92 5.67
CA LYS A 133 -7.88 12.23 6.19
C LYS A 133 -8.64 13.05 5.14
N LYS A 134 -8.30 12.91 3.86
CA LYS A 134 -8.89 13.67 2.74
C LYS A 134 -10.19 13.05 2.21
N PHE A 135 -10.28 11.73 2.22
CA PHE A 135 -11.39 10.92 1.69
C PHE A 135 -12.09 10.19 2.85
N ASN A 136 -12.88 9.17 2.55
CA ASN A 136 -13.58 8.42 3.58
C ASN A 136 -12.67 7.37 4.25
N GLY A 137 -11.98 7.78 5.32
CA GLY A 137 -11.06 6.93 6.07
C GLY A 137 -11.71 5.71 6.74
N ASP A 138 -13.00 5.79 7.09
CA ASP A 138 -13.76 4.70 7.69
C ASP A 138 -14.13 3.66 6.62
N GLU A 139 -14.55 4.09 5.44
CA GLU A 139 -14.81 3.21 4.30
C GLU A 139 -13.55 2.48 3.83
N ILE A 140 -12.39 3.16 3.79
CA ILE A 140 -11.09 2.52 3.54
C ILE A 140 -10.85 1.39 4.56
N GLU A 141 -11.13 1.64 5.85
CA GLU A 141 -10.96 0.61 6.88
C GLU A 141 -11.93 -0.56 6.69
N GLU A 142 -13.20 -0.29 6.41
CA GLU A 142 -14.22 -1.32 6.19
C GLU A 142 -13.86 -2.21 4.99
N ILE A 143 -13.46 -1.61 3.86
CA ILE A 143 -13.03 -2.34 2.67
C ILE A 143 -11.80 -3.18 2.98
N LYS A 144 -10.78 -2.60 3.64
CA LYS A 144 -9.57 -3.30 4.05
C LYS A 144 -9.88 -4.52 4.92
N GLN A 145 -10.81 -4.38 5.88
CA GLN A 145 -11.24 -5.48 6.75
C GLN A 145 -11.92 -6.60 5.96
N VAL A 146 -12.76 -6.26 4.97
CA VAL A 146 -13.38 -7.25 4.07
C VAL A 146 -12.32 -7.97 3.23
N LYS A 147 -11.36 -7.24 2.65
CA LYS A 147 -10.31 -7.81 1.81
C LYS A 147 -9.35 -8.69 2.61
N LEU A 148 -8.97 -8.30 3.83
CA LEU A 148 -8.17 -9.14 4.73
C LEU A 148 -8.89 -10.43 5.12
N LYS A 149 -10.22 -10.39 5.34
CA LYS A 149 -11.01 -11.61 5.62
C LYS A 149 -11.06 -12.56 4.42
N LYS A 150 -11.25 -12.02 3.21
CA LYS A 150 -11.17 -12.80 1.97
C LYS A 150 -9.79 -13.42 1.79
N LEU A 151 -8.74 -12.62 1.99
CA LEU A 151 -7.35 -13.08 1.91
C LEU A 151 -7.07 -14.19 2.94
N LYS A 152 -7.54 -14.02 4.19
CA LYS A 152 -7.47 -15.05 5.23
C LYS A 152 -8.09 -16.37 4.76
N GLY A 153 -9.28 -16.33 4.15
CA GLY A 153 -10.00 -17.51 3.68
C GLY A 153 -9.35 -18.25 2.50
N VAL A 154 -8.38 -17.64 1.81
CA VAL A 154 -7.64 -18.29 0.71
C VAL A 154 -6.20 -18.70 1.08
N VAL A 155 -5.67 -18.20 2.22
CA VAL A 155 -4.33 -18.57 2.72
C VAL A 155 -4.36 -19.54 3.91
N TRP A 156 -5.56 -19.88 4.39
CA TRP A 156 -5.83 -20.87 5.43
C TRP A 156 -6.69 -21.99 4.84
#